data_AF-A0A3A4NYG8-F1
#
_entry.id   AF-A0A3A4NYG8-F1
#
_cell.length_a   1.000
_cell.length_b   1.000
_cell.length_c   1.000
_cell.angle_alpha   90.00
_cell.angle_beta   90.00
_cell.angle_gamma   90.00
#
_symmetry.space_group_name_H-M   'P 1'
#
loop_
_entity.id
_entity.type
_entity.pdbx_description
1 polymer ?
#
loop_
_entity_poly.entity_id
_entity_poly.type
_entity_poly.pdbx_seq_one_letter_code
_entity_poly.pdbx_strand_id
1 'polypeptide(L)'
;MTARPRVAGGFTLIEVIVVIAVVSILASMAVPFVAKILDQSREESTRKQMEEMHRAIMGDPKAPTIGYLADMGRLPVTLAQLNTQGTQPGVTTVSPPTGLGIVRYGWQGQYVNVGFSPAAYLTDGWGTNLAYNNPGAGQIRSAGADRVLGNADDITYPSSAVVTTGRLLVNLYVWRTDNTTSQYVLNPQPASFPGMQVNVRVDYSNNGVRSAAPLSAGIPPGPLGPPYVLGPIHAGFHEVIATCTLPPNPQVSGQAVAYVPENNQQAQLNLYLR
;
A
#
# COMPACT_ATOMS: atom_id res chain seq x y z
N MET A 1 -40.20 47.91 61.49
CA MET A 1 -39.18 47.41 60.55
C MET A 1 -39.41 48.08 59.20
N THR A 2 -38.64 49.12 58.87
CA THR A 2 -38.74 49.84 57.60
C THR A 2 -37.66 49.32 56.64
N ALA A 3 -38.06 48.56 55.63
CA ALA A 3 -37.17 48.11 54.59
C ALA A 3 -36.78 49.30 53.70
N ARG A 4 -35.48 49.63 53.62
CA ARG A 4 -34.98 50.62 52.67
C ARG A 4 -35.06 50.04 51.25
N PRO A 5 -35.63 50.76 50.27
CA PRO A 5 -35.54 50.34 48.88
C PRO A 5 -34.07 50.40 48.46
N ARG A 6 -33.53 49.27 47.98
CA ARG A 6 -32.24 49.27 47.30
C ARG A 6 -32.42 50.05 46.00
N VAL A 7 -31.75 51.19 45.88
CA VAL A 7 -31.58 51.84 44.58
C VAL A 7 -30.72 50.89 43.74
N ALA A 8 -31.34 50.20 42.80
CA ALA A 8 -30.62 49.47 41.77
C ALA A 8 -29.91 50.53 40.90
N GLY A 9 -28.59 50.60 40.96
CA GLY A 9 -27.81 51.46 40.09
C GLY A 9 -28.04 51.04 38.63
N GLY A 10 -28.60 51.93 37.82
CA GLY A 10 -28.73 51.71 36.39
C GLY A 10 -27.36 51.79 35.71
N PHE A 11 -27.11 50.90 34.75
CA PHE A 11 -25.92 50.94 33.90
C PHE A 11 -25.78 52.30 33.22
N THR A 12 -24.57 52.84 33.23
CA THR A 12 -24.28 54.12 32.57
C THR A 12 -24.00 53.90 31.08
N LEU A 13 -24.31 54.90 30.23
CA LEU A 13 -24.00 54.85 28.79
C LEU A 13 -22.49 54.58 28.56
N ILE A 14 -21.63 55.17 29.39
CA ILE A 14 -20.18 55.02 29.28
C ILE A 14 -19.72 53.59 29.59
N GLU A 15 -20.37 52.90 30.53
CA GLU A 15 -20.05 51.51 30.87
C GLU A 15 -20.35 50.57 29.69
N VAL A 16 -21.47 50.78 29.00
CA VAL A 16 -21.79 50.02 27.78
C VAL A 16 -20.77 50.30 26.67
N ILE A 17 -20.36 51.56 26.48
CA ILE A 17 -19.36 51.95 25.47
C ILE A 17 -18.00 51.31 25.74
N VAL A 18 -17.56 51.28 27.00
CA VAL A 18 -16.27 50.65 27.39
C VAL A 18 -16.34 49.13 27.18
N VAL A 19 -17.46 48.49 27.53
CA VAL A 19 -17.64 47.04 27.35
C VAL A 19 -17.59 46.67 25.86
N ILE A 20 -18.34 47.37 25.00
CA ILE A 20 -18.31 47.07 23.55
C ILE A 20 -16.93 47.35 22.94
N ALA A 21 -16.21 48.36 23.42
CA ALA A 21 -14.84 48.66 22.96
C ALA A 21 -13.88 47.51 23.31
N VAL A 22 -13.90 47.03 24.56
CA VAL A 22 -13.06 45.90 25.01
C VAL A 22 -13.42 44.61 24.26
N VAL A 23 -14.72 44.31 24.12
CA VAL A 23 -15.18 43.12 23.38
C VAL A 23 -14.75 43.20 21.91
N SER A 24 -14.79 44.37 21.29
CA SER A 24 -14.36 44.54 19.89
C SER A 24 -12.87 44.26 19.71
N ILE A 25 -12.03 44.73 20.64
CA ILE A 25 -10.58 44.46 20.63
C ILE A 25 -10.31 42.96 20.79
N LEU A 26 -10.95 42.32 21.77
CA LEU A 26 -10.80 40.89 22.01
C LEU A 26 -11.27 40.05 20.83
N ALA A 27 -12.43 40.38 20.26
CA ALA A 27 -12.98 39.70 19.08
C ALA A 27 -12.03 39.82 17.88
N SER A 28 -11.44 41.00 17.65
CA SER A 28 -10.49 41.22 16.55
C SER A 28 -9.25 40.32 16.66
N MET A 29 -8.76 40.06 17.88
CA MET A 29 -7.61 39.19 18.11
C MET A 29 -7.95 37.69 18.03
N ALA A 30 -9.20 37.31 18.31
CA ALA A 30 -9.63 35.92 18.35
C ALA A 30 -9.74 35.28 16.94
N VAL A 31 -10.18 36.05 15.94
CA VAL A 31 -10.40 35.57 14.56
C VAL A 31 -9.16 34.90 13.93
N PRO A 32 -7.96 35.53 13.89
CA PRO A 32 -6.79 34.90 13.27
C PRO A 32 -6.33 33.63 14.01
N PHE A 33 -6.56 33.55 15.32
CA PHE A 33 -6.23 32.36 16.10
C PHE A 33 -7.13 31.17 15.75
N VAL A 34 -8.44 31.40 15.63
CA VAL A 34 -9.40 30.37 15.20
C VAL A 34 -9.08 29.89 13.78
N ALA A 35 -8.77 30.81 12.86
CA ALA A 35 -8.38 30.45 11.49
C ALA A 35 -7.17 29.51 11.48
N LYS A 36 -6.12 29.83 12.24
CA LYS A 36 -4.92 28.99 12.36
C LYS A 36 -5.21 27.59 12.91
N ILE A 37 -6.07 27.48 13.93
CA ILE A 37 -6.49 26.17 14.48
C ILE A 37 -7.23 25.35 13.42
N LEU A 38 -8.14 25.99 12.68
CA LEU A 38 -8.88 25.31 11.62
C LEU A 38 -7.95 24.82 10.51
N ASP A 39 -6.96 25.62 10.10
CA ASP A 39 -6.01 25.21 9.07
C ASP A 39 -5.09 24.08 9.53
N GLN A 40 -4.63 24.09 10.79
CA GLN A 40 -3.90 22.97 11.37
C GLN A 40 -4.74 21.68 11.37
N SER A 41 -6.00 21.77 11.77
CA SER A 41 -6.93 20.64 11.75
C SER A 41 -7.15 20.09 10.33
N ARG A 42 -7.29 20.99 9.34
CA ARG A 42 -7.40 20.61 7.92
C ARG A 42 -6.14 19.95 7.39
N GLU A 43 -4.96 20.46 7.74
CA GLU A 43 -3.68 19.88 7.37
C GLU A 43 -3.54 18.46 7.93
N GLU A 44 -3.81 18.28 9.23
CA GLU A 44 -3.76 16.96 9.88
C GLU A 44 -4.74 15.96 9.26
N SER A 45 -5.98 16.40 8.99
CA SER A 45 -6.98 15.57 8.32
C SER A 45 -6.54 15.19 6.91
N THR A 46 -5.98 16.13 6.16
CA THR A 46 -5.50 15.92 4.79
C THR A 46 -4.33 14.93 4.78
N ARG A 47 -3.38 15.07 5.71
CA ARG A 47 -2.26 14.13 5.85
C ARG A 47 -2.74 12.71 6.14
N LYS A 48 -3.66 12.54 7.10
CA LYS A 48 -4.25 11.23 7.42
C LYS A 48 -4.98 10.62 6.22
N GLN A 49 -5.77 11.42 5.51
CA GLN A 49 -6.47 10.96 4.30
C GLN A 49 -5.48 10.51 3.21
N MET A 50 -4.40 11.26 2.97
CA MET A 50 -3.37 10.86 2.00
C MET A 50 -2.63 9.59 2.43
N GLU A 51 -2.34 9.41 3.73
CA GLU A 51 -1.76 8.19 4.29
C GLU A 51 -2.70 6.98 4.08
N GLU A 52 -3.99 7.14 4.36
CA GLU A 52 -5.00 6.11 4.15
C GLU A 52 -5.15 5.73 2.67
N MET A 53 -5.16 6.74 1.77
CA MET A 53 -5.20 6.49 0.33
C MET A 53 -3.93 5.81 -0.18
N HIS A 54 -2.77 6.23 0.29
CA HIS A 54 -1.52 5.56 -0.06
C HIS A 54 -1.50 4.12 0.44
N ARG A 55 -2.01 3.86 1.65
CA ARG A 55 -2.19 2.50 2.17
C ARG A 55 -3.19 1.69 1.36
N ALA A 56 -4.25 2.30 0.84
CA ALA A 56 -5.18 1.66 -0.09
C ALA A 56 -4.52 1.31 -1.44
N ILE A 57 -3.57 2.14 -1.90
CA ILE A 57 -2.79 1.89 -3.12
C ILE A 57 -1.80 0.74 -2.90
N MET A 58 -0.95 0.84 -1.88
CA MET A 58 0.17 -0.09 -1.67
C MET A 58 -0.23 -1.37 -0.92
N GLY A 59 -1.28 -1.30 -0.12
CA GLY A 59 -1.64 -2.32 0.86
C GLY A 59 -0.80 -2.17 2.13
N ASP A 60 -1.03 -3.08 3.08
CA ASP A 60 -0.22 -3.16 4.29
C ASP A 60 -0.01 -4.65 4.62
N PRO A 61 1.22 -5.17 4.67
CA PRO A 61 1.46 -6.58 5.00
C PRO A 61 1.15 -6.92 6.47
N LYS A 62 1.08 -5.93 7.37
CA LYS A 62 0.76 -6.13 8.80
C LYS A 62 -0.75 -6.17 9.05
N ALA A 63 -1.55 -5.73 8.09
CA ALA A 63 -3.00 -5.80 8.13
C ALA A 63 -3.50 -6.67 6.98
N PRO A 64 -4.72 -7.22 7.02
CA PRO A 64 -5.28 -7.97 5.89
C PRO A 64 -5.76 -7.03 4.76
N THR A 65 -5.09 -5.89 4.53
CA THR A 65 -5.47 -4.91 3.51
C THR A 65 -4.71 -5.22 2.22
N ILE A 66 -5.42 -5.84 1.29
CA ILE A 66 -4.93 -6.06 -0.07
C ILE A 66 -4.98 -4.69 -0.79
N GLY A 67 -3.83 -4.21 -1.24
CA GLY A 67 -3.71 -2.93 -1.93
C GLY A 67 -4.02 -3.04 -3.42
N TYR A 68 -4.45 -1.92 -4.02
CA TYR A 68 -4.67 -1.82 -5.47
C TYR A 68 -3.45 -2.31 -6.27
N LEU A 69 -2.23 -2.00 -5.81
CA LEU A 69 -0.99 -2.40 -6.47
C LEU A 69 -0.84 -3.92 -6.56
N ALA A 70 -1.17 -4.67 -5.50
CA ALA A 70 -1.07 -6.12 -5.50
C ALA A 70 -2.09 -6.75 -6.45
N ASP A 71 -3.30 -6.21 -6.47
CA ASP A 71 -4.41 -6.71 -7.30
C ASP A 71 -4.22 -6.40 -8.78
N MET A 72 -3.73 -5.21 -9.09
CA MET A 72 -3.62 -4.70 -10.46
C MET A 72 -2.21 -4.82 -11.04
N GLY A 73 -1.21 -5.01 -10.20
CA GLY A 73 0.21 -5.07 -10.58
C GLY A 73 0.80 -3.76 -11.08
N ARG A 74 0.10 -2.65 -10.84
CA ARG A 74 0.48 -1.29 -11.25
C ARG A 74 -0.11 -0.27 -10.27
N LEU A 75 0.47 0.93 -10.25
CA LEU A 75 -0.18 2.07 -9.60
C LEU A 75 -1.48 2.44 -10.36
N PRO A 76 -2.48 2.99 -9.68
CA PRO A 76 -3.59 3.59 -10.39
C PRO A 76 -3.09 4.73 -11.29
N VAL A 77 -3.83 5.02 -12.35
CA VAL A 77 -3.58 6.20 -13.20
C VAL A 77 -4.18 7.44 -12.55
N THR A 78 -5.32 7.28 -11.88
CA THR A 78 -6.02 8.32 -11.12
C THR A 78 -6.53 7.76 -9.81
N LEU A 79 -6.67 8.59 -8.78
CA LEU A 79 -7.23 8.19 -7.49
C LEU A 79 -8.66 7.63 -7.62
N ALA A 80 -9.41 8.04 -8.66
CA ALA A 80 -10.74 7.52 -8.96
C ALA A 80 -10.78 5.98 -9.12
N GLN A 81 -9.69 5.36 -9.59
CA GLN A 81 -9.61 3.91 -9.78
C GLN A 81 -9.65 3.13 -8.46
N LEU A 82 -9.42 3.78 -7.32
CA LEU A 82 -9.55 3.19 -6.00
C LEU A 82 -11.00 2.95 -5.60
N ASN A 83 -11.95 3.70 -6.17
CA ASN A 83 -13.38 3.58 -5.83
C ASN A 83 -14.24 3.09 -7.01
N THR A 84 -13.70 3.09 -8.23
CA THR A 84 -14.48 2.74 -9.42
C THR A 84 -13.70 1.77 -10.30
N GLN A 85 -14.30 0.60 -10.55
CA GLN A 85 -13.72 -0.39 -11.46
C GLN A 85 -13.60 0.16 -12.89
N GLY A 86 -14.67 0.73 -13.45
CA GLY A 86 -14.67 1.19 -14.83
C GLY A 86 -14.33 0.06 -15.81
N THR A 87 -13.33 0.27 -16.68
CA THR A 87 -12.85 -0.71 -17.66
C THR A 87 -11.74 -1.63 -17.12
N GLN A 88 -11.41 -1.53 -15.83
CA GLN A 88 -10.37 -2.35 -15.21
C GLN A 88 -10.81 -3.81 -15.16
N PRO A 89 -9.90 -4.77 -15.42
CA PRO A 89 -10.19 -6.18 -15.24
C PRO A 89 -10.67 -6.45 -13.81
N GLY A 90 -11.82 -7.13 -13.68
CA GLY A 90 -12.34 -7.54 -12.38
C GLY A 90 -11.65 -8.79 -11.86
N VAL A 91 -12.03 -9.21 -10.66
CA VAL A 91 -11.44 -10.39 -10.00
C VAL A 91 -11.57 -11.62 -10.90
N THR A 92 -10.43 -12.14 -11.31
CA THR A 92 -10.34 -13.46 -11.92
C THR A 92 -9.96 -14.43 -10.81
N THR A 93 -10.91 -15.28 -10.40
CA THR A 93 -10.56 -16.48 -9.64
C THR A 93 -9.90 -17.43 -10.63
N VAL A 94 -8.58 -17.44 -10.68
CA VAL A 94 -7.90 -18.58 -11.31
C VAL A 94 -8.23 -19.82 -10.48
N SER A 95 -9.16 -20.63 -10.98
CA SER A 95 -9.25 -22.04 -10.62
C SER A 95 -8.01 -22.69 -11.24
N PRO A 96 -7.04 -23.18 -10.46
CA PRO A 96 -5.82 -23.65 -11.07
C PRO A 96 -5.98 -25.13 -11.47
N PRO A 97 -5.41 -25.57 -12.61
CA PRO A 97 -4.98 -26.95 -12.76
C PRO A 97 -3.85 -27.30 -11.77
N THR A 98 -3.06 -26.29 -11.32
CA THR A 98 -1.95 -26.41 -10.34
C THR A 98 -1.69 -25.07 -9.63
N GLY A 99 -2.13 -24.93 -8.37
CA GLY A 99 -1.96 -23.73 -7.53
C GLY A 99 -2.86 -23.74 -6.30
N LEU A 100 -2.61 -22.86 -5.33
CA LEU A 100 -3.39 -22.70 -4.10
C LEU A 100 -4.72 -21.97 -4.32
N GLY A 101 -4.85 -21.18 -5.40
CA GLY A 101 -6.04 -20.36 -5.68
C GLY A 101 -6.28 -19.24 -4.65
N ILE A 102 -5.25 -18.93 -3.85
CA ILE A 102 -5.32 -17.93 -2.75
C ILE A 102 -5.03 -16.52 -3.27
N VAL A 103 -4.08 -16.37 -4.22
CA VAL A 103 -3.74 -15.09 -4.83
C VAL A 103 -4.73 -14.78 -5.94
N ARG A 104 -5.32 -13.59 -5.89
CA ARG A 104 -6.31 -13.10 -6.83
C ARG A 104 -5.70 -12.03 -7.73
N TYR A 105 -6.27 -11.84 -8.90
CA TYR A 105 -5.85 -10.83 -9.86
C TYR A 105 -7.06 -10.04 -10.34
N GLY A 106 -6.89 -8.73 -10.46
CA GLY A 106 -7.93 -7.83 -10.92
C GLY A 106 -8.58 -7.06 -9.79
N TRP A 107 -9.36 -6.05 -10.18
CA TRP A 107 -9.95 -5.07 -9.27
C TRP A 107 -10.91 -5.78 -8.30
N GLN A 108 -10.57 -5.79 -7.01
CA GLN A 108 -11.31 -6.54 -5.99
C GLN A 108 -12.40 -5.76 -5.28
N GLY A 109 -12.42 -4.43 -5.40
CA GLY A 109 -13.44 -3.63 -4.75
C GLY A 109 -13.01 -2.20 -4.57
N GLN A 110 -13.85 -1.47 -3.86
CA GLN A 110 -13.50 -0.14 -3.39
C GLN A 110 -12.40 -0.29 -2.34
N TYR A 111 -11.23 0.28 -2.62
CA TYR A 111 -10.06 0.25 -1.74
C TYR A 111 -10.10 1.41 -0.71
N VAL A 112 -10.95 2.41 -0.94
CA VAL A 112 -11.14 3.58 -0.08
C VAL A 112 -12.54 3.59 0.51
N ASN A 113 -12.66 4.07 1.75
CA ASN A 113 -13.96 4.30 2.35
C ASN A 113 -14.48 5.69 1.95
N VAL A 114 -15.57 5.73 1.18
CA VAL A 114 -16.14 6.99 0.68
C VAL A 114 -17.25 7.57 1.55
N GLY A 115 -17.62 6.91 2.65
CA GLY A 115 -18.66 7.38 3.56
C GLY A 115 -19.93 7.83 2.84
N PHE A 116 -20.39 9.04 3.13
CA PHE A 116 -21.59 9.64 2.53
C PHE A 116 -21.32 10.49 1.29
N SER A 117 -20.06 10.73 0.94
CA SER A 117 -19.67 11.55 -0.21
C SER A 117 -18.74 10.76 -1.13
N PRO A 118 -19.28 10.23 -2.26
CA PRO A 118 -18.54 9.33 -3.16
C PRO A 118 -17.22 9.88 -3.71
N ALA A 119 -17.00 11.19 -3.64
CA ALA A 119 -15.82 11.88 -4.16
C ALA A 119 -15.01 12.63 -3.09
N ALA A 120 -15.40 12.61 -1.80
CA ALA A 120 -14.72 13.37 -0.77
C ALA A 120 -13.24 13.01 -0.60
N TYR A 121 -12.89 11.73 -0.84
CA TYR A 121 -11.50 11.27 -0.78
C TYR A 121 -10.59 11.90 -1.87
N LEU A 122 -11.17 12.53 -2.90
CA LEU A 122 -10.42 13.19 -3.98
C LEU A 122 -10.06 14.64 -3.65
N THR A 123 -10.59 15.21 -2.57
CA THR A 123 -10.36 16.60 -2.15
C THR A 123 -9.63 16.66 -0.83
N ASP A 124 -8.85 17.71 -0.61
CA ASP A 124 -8.21 18.02 0.68
C ASP A 124 -9.14 18.75 1.65
N GLY A 125 -8.64 19.04 2.85
CA GLY A 125 -9.37 19.73 3.91
C GLY A 125 -9.79 21.18 3.58
N TRP A 126 -9.25 21.78 2.51
CA TRP A 126 -9.64 23.10 2.02
C TRP A 126 -10.62 23.04 0.83
N GLY A 127 -10.98 21.83 0.40
CA GLY A 127 -11.92 21.55 -0.68
C GLY A 127 -11.29 21.54 -2.07
N THR A 128 -9.95 21.52 -2.16
CA THR A 128 -9.23 21.47 -3.43
C THR A 128 -8.97 20.03 -3.84
N ASN A 129 -9.07 19.73 -5.14
CA ASN A 129 -8.75 18.39 -5.64
C ASN A 129 -7.28 18.05 -5.40
N LEU A 130 -7.04 16.84 -4.93
CA LEU A 130 -5.70 16.28 -4.77
C LEU A 130 -5.09 16.01 -6.15
N ALA A 131 -3.83 16.39 -6.32
CA ALA A 131 -3.01 15.96 -7.44
C ALA A 131 -2.41 14.59 -7.16
N TYR A 132 -2.25 13.78 -8.20
CA TYR A 132 -1.69 12.43 -8.11
C TYR A 132 -0.71 12.18 -9.25
N ASN A 133 0.34 11.38 -9.01
CA ASN A 133 1.45 11.14 -9.92
C ASN A 133 2.24 12.42 -10.32
N ASN A 134 2.11 13.49 -9.55
CA ASN A 134 2.81 14.76 -9.70
C ASN A 134 3.04 15.34 -8.28
N PRO A 135 4.29 15.46 -7.79
CA PRO A 135 5.55 15.54 -8.55
C PRO A 135 6.16 14.22 -9.01
N GLY A 136 5.74 13.08 -8.49
CA GLY A 136 6.31 11.79 -8.83
C GLY A 136 5.30 10.65 -8.74
N ALA A 137 5.68 9.48 -9.29
CA ALA A 137 4.82 8.31 -9.34
C ALA A 137 4.31 7.91 -7.94
N GLY A 138 3.01 7.67 -7.82
CA GLY A 138 2.38 7.25 -6.57
C GLY A 138 2.28 8.33 -5.49
N GLN A 139 2.76 9.55 -5.74
CA GLN A 139 2.63 10.66 -4.80
C GLN A 139 1.26 11.34 -4.95
N ILE A 140 0.69 11.67 -3.80
CA ILE A 140 -0.52 12.46 -3.63
C ILE A 140 -0.12 13.82 -3.09
N ARG A 141 -0.68 14.90 -3.66
CA ARG A 141 -0.36 16.28 -3.29
C ARG A 141 -1.64 17.08 -3.05
N SER A 142 -1.70 17.76 -1.92
CA SER A 142 -2.69 18.78 -1.60
C SER A 142 -2.14 20.17 -1.92
N ALA A 143 -3.04 21.06 -2.34
CA ALA A 143 -2.76 22.45 -2.67
C ALA A 143 -2.68 23.38 -1.44
N GLY A 144 -2.76 22.81 -0.24
CA GLY A 144 -2.66 23.56 1.00
C GLY A 144 -3.77 24.61 1.20
N ALA A 145 -3.48 25.56 2.07
CA ALA A 145 -4.43 26.58 2.49
C ALA A 145 -4.65 27.64 1.41
N ASP A 146 -3.64 27.91 0.58
CA ASP A 146 -3.75 28.89 -0.50
C ASP A 146 -4.45 28.35 -1.75
N ARG A 147 -4.67 27.03 -1.81
CA ARG A 147 -5.34 26.29 -2.88
C ARG A 147 -4.63 26.37 -4.24
N VAL A 148 -3.33 26.64 -4.23
CA VAL A 148 -2.49 26.71 -5.43
C VAL A 148 -1.46 25.60 -5.35
N LEU A 149 -1.35 24.79 -6.40
CA LEU A 149 -0.28 23.78 -6.49
C LEU A 149 1.00 24.41 -7.02
N GLY A 150 2.15 23.91 -6.57
CA GLY A 150 3.47 24.28 -7.03
C GLY A 150 4.27 25.18 -6.07
N ASN A 151 3.75 25.44 -4.87
CA ASN A 151 4.34 26.36 -3.89
C ASN A 151 4.82 25.61 -2.63
N ALA A 152 5.06 26.36 -1.55
CA ALA A 152 5.69 25.87 -0.34
C ALA A 152 4.72 25.31 0.71
N ASP A 153 3.43 25.64 0.65
CA ASP A 153 2.41 25.12 1.58
C ASP A 153 1.77 23.81 1.10
N ASP A 154 2.12 23.35 -0.11
CA ASP A 154 1.73 22.04 -0.60
C ASP A 154 2.20 20.90 0.29
N ILE A 155 1.27 19.98 0.55
CA ILE A 155 1.55 18.78 1.34
C ILE A 155 1.65 17.61 0.36
N THR A 156 2.80 16.95 0.32
CA THR A 156 3.03 15.78 -0.55
C THR A 156 3.26 14.52 0.28
N TYR A 157 2.59 13.43 -0.09
CA TYR A 157 2.74 12.13 0.53
C TYR A 157 2.71 10.98 -0.51
N PRO A 158 3.63 10.00 -0.43
CA PRO A 158 4.84 10.00 0.38
C PRO A 158 5.81 11.10 -0.07
N SER A 159 6.86 11.37 0.72
CA SER A 159 7.83 12.44 0.46
C SER A 159 8.70 12.22 -0.77
N SER A 160 8.66 11.04 -1.39
CA SER A 160 9.39 10.69 -2.60
C SER A 160 8.53 9.83 -3.52
N ALA A 161 8.89 9.74 -4.80
CA ALA A 161 8.21 8.87 -5.74
C ALA A 161 8.26 7.40 -5.26
N VAL A 162 7.12 6.72 -5.40
CA VAL A 162 6.94 5.33 -4.98
C VAL A 162 7.68 4.40 -5.93
N VAL A 163 8.50 3.53 -5.37
CA VAL A 163 9.10 2.40 -6.09
C VAL A 163 8.29 1.16 -5.78
N THR A 164 7.47 0.71 -6.72
CA THR A 164 6.50 -0.34 -6.47
C THR A 164 7.06 -1.75 -6.43
N THR A 165 8.32 -1.96 -6.81
CA THR A 165 8.87 -3.29 -7.02
C THR A 165 9.90 -3.69 -5.97
N GLY A 166 9.95 -4.99 -5.69
CA GLY A 166 11.02 -5.65 -4.93
C GLY A 166 11.43 -6.95 -5.59
N ARG A 167 12.19 -7.77 -4.85
CA ARG A 167 12.66 -9.08 -5.32
C ARG A 167 12.34 -10.17 -4.31
N LEU A 168 12.16 -11.38 -4.81
CA LEU A 168 11.95 -12.57 -4.01
C LEU A 168 13.14 -13.51 -4.15
N LEU A 169 13.69 -13.95 -3.02
CA LEU A 169 14.75 -14.93 -2.92
C LEU A 169 14.14 -16.23 -2.40
N VAL A 170 14.24 -17.30 -3.17
CA VAL A 170 13.64 -18.59 -2.81
C VAL A 170 14.74 -19.60 -2.52
N ASN A 171 14.77 -20.11 -1.31
CA ASN A 171 15.50 -21.33 -0.96
C ASN A 171 14.60 -22.53 -1.17
N LEU A 172 15.11 -23.54 -1.86
CA LEU A 172 14.43 -24.82 -2.02
C LEU A 172 15.00 -25.84 -1.05
N TYR A 173 14.13 -26.46 -0.28
CA TYR A 173 14.42 -27.65 0.51
C TYR A 173 13.76 -28.83 -0.19
N VAL A 174 14.56 -29.62 -0.91
CA VAL A 174 14.06 -30.66 -1.82
C VAL A 174 14.12 -32.01 -1.12
N TRP A 175 12.98 -32.69 -0.96
CA TRP A 175 12.95 -34.01 -0.34
C TRP A 175 13.70 -35.04 -1.21
N ARG A 176 14.59 -35.78 -0.57
CA ARG A 176 15.37 -36.86 -1.18
C ARG A 176 15.41 -38.05 -0.24
N THR A 177 15.24 -39.24 -0.82
CA THR A 177 15.54 -40.50 -0.16
C THR A 177 16.63 -41.23 -0.95
N ASP A 178 17.59 -41.85 -0.26
CA ASP A 178 18.69 -42.60 -0.87
C ASP A 178 18.86 -43.99 -0.24
N ASN A 179 17.78 -44.78 -0.20
CA ASN A 179 17.70 -46.15 0.36
C ASN A 179 18.19 -46.33 1.82
N THR A 180 18.77 -45.30 2.43
CA THR A 180 19.45 -45.32 3.73
C THR A 180 19.05 -44.11 4.58
N THR A 181 18.84 -42.95 3.96
CA THR A 181 18.43 -41.72 4.63
C THR A 181 17.31 -41.03 3.85
N SER A 182 16.41 -40.37 4.57
CA SER A 182 15.44 -39.43 3.98
C SER A 182 15.67 -38.05 4.56
N GLN A 183 15.94 -37.06 3.70
CA GLN A 183 16.35 -35.73 4.11
C GLN A 183 15.97 -34.67 3.08
N TYR A 184 15.94 -33.41 3.53
CA TYR A 184 15.84 -32.26 2.63
C TYR A 184 17.23 -31.80 2.19
N VAL A 185 17.39 -31.61 0.88
CA VAL A 185 18.58 -31.01 0.28
C VAL A 185 18.29 -29.54 0.00
N LEU A 186 19.08 -28.65 0.62
CA LEU A 186 18.99 -27.20 0.39
C LEU A 186 19.65 -26.85 -0.96
N ASN A 187 18.90 -26.16 -1.83
CA ASN A 187 19.34 -25.61 -3.12
C ASN A 187 20.28 -26.55 -3.91
N PRO A 188 19.80 -27.75 -4.30
CA PRO A 188 20.63 -28.76 -4.97
C PRO A 188 21.26 -28.21 -6.25
N GLN A 189 22.48 -28.68 -6.54
CA GLN A 189 23.31 -28.19 -7.63
C GLN A 189 23.56 -29.30 -8.66
N PRO A 190 23.70 -28.98 -9.97
CA PRO A 190 23.91 -30.00 -11.00
C PRO A 190 25.21 -30.78 -10.82
N ALA A 191 26.22 -30.19 -10.17
CA ALA A 191 27.48 -30.85 -9.85
C ALA A 191 27.30 -32.02 -8.87
N SER A 192 26.38 -31.90 -7.91
CA SER A 192 26.07 -32.94 -6.92
C SER A 192 24.98 -33.89 -7.40
N PHE A 193 24.14 -33.44 -8.35
CA PHE A 193 23.00 -34.18 -8.88
C PHE A 193 22.97 -34.10 -10.42
N PRO A 194 23.80 -34.89 -11.12
CA PRO A 194 23.80 -34.92 -12.57
C PRO A 194 22.41 -35.24 -13.14
N GLY A 195 21.97 -34.46 -14.13
CA GLY A 195 20.65 -34.63 -14.75
C GLY A 195 19.48 -34.08 -13.94
N MET A 196 19.73 -33.35 -12.84
CA MET A 196 18.64 -32.67 -12.12
C MET A 196 17.91 -31.66 -13.00
N GLN A 197 16.61 -31.52 -12.75
CA GLN A 197 15.77 -30.49 -13.38
C GLN A 197 15.08 -29.71 -12.26
N VAL A 198 15.05 -28.38 -12.37
CA VAL A 198 14.39 -27.52 -11.38
C VAL A 198 13.70 -26.39 -12.10
N ASN A 199 12.58 -25.94 -11.54
CA ASN A 199 11.90 -24.73 -11.98
C ASN A 199 11.25 -24.10 -10.75
N VAL A 200 11.61 -22.85 -10.45
CA VAL A 200 10.91 -21.99 -9.51
C VAL A 200 10.20 -20.93 -10.32
N ARG A 201 8.88 -20.79 -10.14
CA ARG A 201 8.07 -19.79 -10.83
C ARG A 201 7.27 -18.94 -9.86
N VAL A 202 7.07 -17.69 -10.24
CA VAL A 202 6.16 -16.74 -9.59
C VAL A 202 5.21 -16.17 -10.62
N ASP A 203 3.92 -16.31 -10.32
CA ASP A 203 2.85 -15.63 -11.02
C ASP A 203 2.54 -14.29 -10.33
N TYR A 204 2.23 -13.28 -11.14
CA TYR A 204 1.99 -11.93 -10.64
C TYR A 204 0.86 -11.26 -11.43
N SER A 205 0.21 -10.27 -10.82
CA SER A 205 -0.74 -9.42 -11.55
C SER A 205 -0.05 -8.56 -12.60
N ASN A 206 -0.58 -8.56 -13.82
CA ASN A 206 -0.17 -7.68 -14.89
C ASN A 206 -1.39 -6.93 -15.41
N ASN A 207 -1.55 -5.68 -14.98
CA ASN A 207 -2.72 -4.85 -15.28
C ASN A 207 -4.05 -5.51 -14.84
N GLY A 208 -4.07 -6.21 -13.71
CA GLY A 208 -5.27 -6.86 -13.17
C GLY A 208 -5.57 -8.24 -13.75
N VAL A 209 -4.64 -8.83 -14.51
CA VAL A 209 -4.76 -10.19 -15.05
C VAL A 209 -3.51 -10.98 -14.66
N ARG A 210 -3.64 -12.27 -14.38
CA ARG A 210 -2.48 -13.14 -14.14
C ARG A 210 -1.47 -13.04 -15.30
N SER A 211 -0.18 -12.93 -14.98
CA SER A 211 0.91 -12.93 -15.94
C SER A 211 0.82 -14.13 -16.90
N ALA A 212 0.84 -13.88 -18.21
CA ALA A 212 0.85 -14.92 -19.23
C ALA A 212 2.17 -15.73 -19.21
N ALA A 213 3.28 -15.04 -18.92
CA ALA A 213 4.58 -15.65 -18.67
C ALA A 213 4.98 -15.37 -17.21
N PRO A 214 5.03 -16.39 -16.34
CA PRO A 214 5.53 -16.21 -14.98
C PRO A 214 7.02 -15.86 -15.01
N LEU A 215 7.49 -15.18 -13.97
CA LEU A 215 8.92 -15.13 -13.72
C LEU A 215 9.38 -16.50 -13.28
N SER A 216 10.43 -17.03 -13.91
CA SER A 216 10.93 -18.36 -13.58
C SER A 216 12.45 -18.42 -13.57
N ALA A 217 12.98 -19.31 -12.74
CA ALA A 217 14.39 -19.64 -12.66
C ALA A 217 14.55 -21.17 -12.56
N GLY A 218 15.28 -21.76 -13.51
CA GLY A 218 15.43 -23.21 -13.62
C GLY A 218 16.86 -23.73 -13.51
N ILE A 219 17.82 -22.85 -13.25
CA ILE A 219 19.21 -23.23 -13.00
C ILE A 219 19.57 -22.74 -11.60
N PRO A 220 20.06 -23.63 -10.72
CA PRO A 220 20.53 -23.22 -9.41
C PRO A 220 21.70 -22.25 -9.57
N PRO A 221 21.69 -21.11 -8.85
CA PRO A 221 22.88 -20.27 -8.73
C PRO A 221 24.01 -21.11 -8.10
N GLY A 222 25.25 -20.87 -8.53
CA GLY A 222 26.42 -21.72 -8.20
C GLY A 222 26.65 -21.94 -6.70
N PRO A 223 27.67 -22.72 -6.29
CA PRO A 223 27.85 -23.19 -4.92
C PRO A 223 28.01 -22.10 -3.83
N LEU A 224 28.22 -20.83 -4.23
CA LEU A 224 28.27 -19.64 -3.36
C LEU A 224 27.21 -18.57 -3.73
N GLY A 225 26.30 -18.89 -4.65
CA GLY A 225 25.36 -17.95 -5.24
C GLY A 225 24.15 -17.66 -4.34
N PRO A 226 23.47 -16.52 -4.54
CA PRO A 226 22.24 -16.19 -3.81
C PRO A 226 21.19 -17.29 -4.04
N PRO A 227 20.13 -17.43 -3.23
CA PRO A 227 18.98 -18.27 -3.55
C PRO A 227 18.38 -17.97 -4.95
N TYR A 228 17.40 -18.74 -5.42
CA TYR A 228 16.72 -18.40 -6.68
C TYR A 228 16.13 -16.99 -6.58
N VAL A 229 16.63 -16.06 -7.39
CA VAL A 229 16.20 -14.66 -7.35
C VAL A 229 15.16 -14.43 -8.44
N LEU A 230 13.96 -14.01 -8.02
CA LEU A 230 12.84 -13.67 -8.87
C LEU A 230 12.54 -12.17 -8.72
N GLY A 231 12.20 -11.53 -9.83
CA GLY A 231 11.88 -10.11 -9.88
C GLY A 231 12.91 -9.25 -10.62
N PRO A 232 12.64 -7.94 -10.75
CA PRO A 232 11.66 -7.19 -9.96
C PRO A 232 10.19 -7.55 -10.23
N ILE A 233 9.38 -7.56 -9.17
CA ILE A 233 7.90 -7.70 -9.22
C ILE A 233 7.26 -6.71 -8.27
N HIS A 234 6.03 -6.30 -8.56
CA HIS A 234 5.31 -5.33 -7.73
C HIS A 234 5.14 -5.85 -6.29
N ALA A 235 5.05 -4.94 -5.34
CA ALA A 235 4.82 -5.27 -3.95
C ALA A 235 3.43 -5.88 -3.75
N GLY A 236 3.35 -6.88 -2.88
CA GLY A 236 2.13 -7.65 -2.68
C GLY A 236 2.39 -9.13 -2.42
N PHE A 237 1.31 -9.88 -2.27
CA PHE A 237 1.37 -11.32 -2.12
C PHE A 237 1.42 -12.00 -3.48
N HIS A 238 2.38 -12.90 -3.66
CA HIS A 238 2.59 -13.65 -4.89
C HIS A 238 2.59 -15.14 -4.62
N GLU A 239 2.05 -15.89 -5.57
CA GLU A 239 2.11 -17.34 -5.54
C GLU A 239 3.46 -17.80 -6.10
N VAL A 240 4.13 -18.67 -5.34
CA VAL A 240 5.42 -19.26 -5.68
C VAL A 240 5.21 -20.75 -5.81
N ILE A 241 5.55 -21.30 -6.97
CA ILE A 241 5.46 -22.73 -7.25
C ILE A 241 6.84 -23.20 -7.68
N ALA A 242 7.29 -24.33 -7.15
CA ALA A 242 8.52 -24.94 -7.61
C ALA A 242 8.35 -26.43 -7.87
N THR A 243 9.11 -26.92 -8.83
CA THR A 243 9.27 -28.35 -9.12
C THR A 243 10.76 -28.67 -9.18
N CYS A 244 11.13 -29.85 -8.71
CA CYS A 244 12.51 -30.32 -8.76
C CYS A 244 12.55 -31.84 -8.92
N THR A 245 13.40 -32.31 -9.81
CA THR A 245 13.72 -33.73 -10.01
C THR A 245 15.18 -33.92 -9.64
N LEU A 246 15.43 -34.76 -8.64
CA LEU A 246 16.78 -35.16 -8.22
C LEU A 246 16.98 -36.65 -8.52
N PRO A 247 17.50 -37.03 -9.71
CA PRO A 247 17.68 -38.43 -10.05
C PRO A 247 18.46 -39.21 -8.98
N PRO A 248 18.05 -40.46 -8.66
CA PRO A 248 17.00 -41.25 -9.29
C PRO A 248 15.58 -40.98 -8.75
N ASN A 249 15.39 -40.03 -7.84
CA ASN A 249 14.09 -39.75 -7.25
C ASN A 249 13.13 -39.10 -8.25
N PRO A 250 11.81 -39.36 -8.15
CA PRO A 250 10.81 -38.71 -8.97
C PRO A 250 10.77 -37.20 -8.71
N GLN A 251 10.09 -36.47 -9.61
CA GLN A 251 9.83 -35.05 -9.43
C GLN A 251 9.02 -34.81 -8.16
N VAL A 252 9.48 -33.87 -7.34
CA VAL A 252 8.75 -33.31 -6.19
C VAL A 252 8.31 -31.89 -6.48
N SER A 253 7.29 -31.42 -5.76
CA SER A 253 6.75 -30.08 -5.97
C SER A 253 6.42 -29.40 -4.65
N GLY A 254 6.23 -28.09 -4.70
CA GLY A 254 5.89 -27.29 -3.53
C GLY A 254 5.34 -25.95 -3.97
N GLN A 255 4.49 -25.40 -3.12
CA GLN A 255 3.83 -24.12 -3.36
C GLN A 255 3.73 -23.33 -2.07
N ALA A 256 3.86 -22.01 -2.17
CA ALA A 256 3.70 -21.09 -1.06
C ALA A 256 3.21 -19.73 -1.57
N VAL A 257 2.76 -18.89 -0.64
CA VAL A 257 2.51 -17.48 -0.90
C VAL A 257 3.56 -16.67 -0.17
N ALA A 258 4.18 -15.72 -0.85
CA ALA A 258 5.19 -14.83 -0.28
C ALA A 258 4.80 -13.37 -0.51
N TYR A 259 4.96 -12.54 0.52
CA TYR A 259 4.87 -11.09 0.37
C TYR A 259 6.19 -10.55 -0.15
N VAL A 260 6.14 -9.81 -1.26
CA VAL A 260 7.28 -9.07 -1.80
C VAL A 260 7.14 -7.60 -1.41
N PRO A 261 8.15 -7.01 -0.74
CA PRO A 261 8.13 -5.61 -0.36
C PRO A 261 8.41 -4.68 -1.54
N GLU A 262 8.05 -3.41 -1.38
CA GLU A 262 8.35 -2.31 -2.28
C GLU A 262 9.80 -1.76 -2.10
N ASN A 263 10.12 -0.63 -2.72
CA ASN A 263 11.38 0.10 -2.53
C ASN A 263 12.66 -0.72 -2.84
N ASN A 264 12.59 -1.58 -3.84
CA ASN A 264 13.67 -2.50 -4.24
C ASN A 264 14.16 -3.40 -3.09
N GLN A 265 13.35 -3.56 -2.05
CA GLN A 265 13.65 -4.45 -0.95
C GLN A 265 13.52 -5.92 -1.39
N GLN A 266 14.01 -6.80 -0.53
CA GLN A 266 14.13 -8.22 -0.80
C GLN A 266 13.38 -9.00 0.27
N ALA A 267 12.58 -9.97 -0.17
CA ALA A 267 11.96 -10.97 0.69
C ALA A 267 12.62 -12.33 0.47
N GLN A 268 12.65 -13.16 1.51
CA GLN A 268 13.17 -14.52 1.45
C GLN A 268 12.06 -15.52 1.77
N LEU A 269 11.95 -16.56 0.94
CA LEU A 269 11.05 -17.69 1.13
C LEU A 269 11.87 -18.98 1.23
N ASN A 270 11.59 -19.78 2.26
CA ASN A 270 12.08 -21.15 2.37
C ASN A 270 10.95 -22.09 1.94
N LEU A 271 11.07 -22.66 0.73
CA LEU A 271 10.06 -23.50 0.11
C LEU A 271 10.48 -24.98 0.19
N TYR A 272 9.63 -25.79 0.82
CA TYR A 272 9.82 -27.22 0.94
C TYR A 272 9.10 -27.94 -0.21
N LEU A 273 9.81 -28.84 -0.87
CA LEU A 273 9.31 -29.62 -2.00
C LEU A 273 9.23 -31.09 -1.58
N ARG A 274 8.06 -31.71 -1.75
CA ARG A 274 7.83 -33.11 -1.41
C ARG A 274 6.92 -33.79 -2.42
#